data_AF-H6WNW7-F1
#
_entry.id   AF-H6WNW7-F1
#
_cell.length_a   1.000
_cell.length_b   1.000
_cell.length_c   1.000
_cell.angle_alpha   90.00
_cell.angle_beta   90.00
_cell.angle_gamma   90.00
#
_symmetry.space_group_name_H-M   'P 1'
#
loop_
_entity.id
_entity.type
_entity.pdbx_description
1 polymer ?
#
loop_
_entity_poly.entity_id
_entity_poly.type
_entity_poly.pdbx_seq_one_letter_code
_entity_poly.pdbx_strand_id
1 'polypeptide(L)'
;MSPYLSKAVANFNKQQYITLLSILIIMSVNIYKFPFGEDFGANKGCSLLFFITLYYTAGYFKKFTSPFCCNKLSISVLVFLGLLQLAILMTPSIIGYIKNGTLTYTFYHLTIGTNGIAYFMSVALFVVILNTKIQSKSFSKIATWAPNVFAVYLITSHRALKYYLYDELGLFSSMRDSIYLIPSVLLVSIVIFVMCIYIDMIREKLFKILKVNDFLVTYNNKINQLITRVIG
;
A
#
# COMPACT_ATOMS: atom_id res chain seq x y z
N MET A 1 0.97 0.24 14.96
CA MET A 1 0.65 1.20 13.87
C MET A 1 0.49 2.59 14.46
N SER A 2 1.27 3.56 13.98
CA SER A 2 1.69 4.81 14.67
C SER A 2 0.68 5.39 15.67
N PRO A 3 0.98 5.40 17.00
CA PRO A 3 0.09 5.96 18.02
C PRO A 3 -0.20 7.44 17.79
N TYR A 4 0.71 8.17 17.13
CA TYR A 4 0.57 9.59 16.84
C TYR A 4 -0.49 9.87 15.76
N LEU A 5 -0.49 9.10 14.67
CA LEU A 5 -1.50 9.24 13.61
C LEU A 5 -2.90 8.89 14.12
N SER A 6 -3.02 7.83 14.95
CA SER A 6 -4.30 7.48 15.58
C SER A 6 -4.81 8.57 16.53
N LYS A 7 -3.91 9.17 17.33
CA LYS A 7 -4.27 10.25 18.26
C LYS A 7 -4.75 11.51 17.53
N ALA A 8 -4.11 11.88 16.42
CA ALA A 8 -4.43 13.09 15.66
C ALA A 8 -5.91 13.16 15.23
N VAL A 9 -6.50 12.02 14.86
CA VAL A 9 -7.88 11.92 14.36
C VAL A 9 -8.84 11.27 15.38
N ALA A 10 -8.40 11.05 16.61
CA ALA A 10 -9.17 10.34 17.64
C ALA A 10 -10.49 11.06 17.93
N ASN A 11 -10.45 12.40 18.04
CA ASN A 11 -11.61 13.22 18.40
C ASN A 11 -12.38 13.76 17.17
N PHE A 12 -11.95 13.42 15.95
CA PHE A 12 -12.57 13.97 14.74
C PHE A 12 -13.97 13.42 14.54
N ASN A 13 -14.90 14.28 14.14
CA ASN A 13 -16.19 13.86 13.61
C ASN A 13 -16.07 13.34 12.16
N LYS A 14 -17.13 12.74 11.62
CA LYS A 14 -17.10 12.12 10.27
C LYS A 14 -16.74 13.13 9.17
N GLN A 15 -17.25 14.35 9.25
CA GLN A 15 -17.00 15.40 8.25
C GLN A 15 -15.53 15.85 8.29
N GLN A 16 -14.98 16.16 9.47
CA GLN A 16 -13.58 16.54 9.65
C GLN A 16 -12.62 15.46 9.13
N TYR A 17 -12.95 14.19 9.37
CA TYR A 17 -12.16 13.08 8.87
C TYR A 17 -12.19 13.00 7.34
N ILE A 18 -13.38 13.13 6.73
CA ILE A 18 -13.53 13.13 5.27
C ILE A 18 -12.81 14.34 4.67
N THR A 19 -12.90 15.53 5.27
CA THR A 19 -12.18 16.73 4.80
C THR A 19 -10.67 16.51 4.80
N LEU A 20 -10.11 15.97 5.89
CA LEU A 20 -8.68 15.62 5.95
C LEU A 20 -8.31 14.60 4.86
N LEU A 21 -9.11 13.54 4.70
CA LEU A 21 -8.85 12.50 3.71
C LEU A 21 -8.91 13.06 2.28
N SER A 22 -9.88 13.92 1.99
CA SER A 22 -10.01 14.62 0.70
C SER A 22 -8.81 15.51 0.42
N ILE A 23 -8.34 16.28 1.41
CA ILE A 23 -7.13 17.11 1.27
C ILE A 23 -5.93 16.22 0.94
N LEU A 24 -5.73 15.12 1.66
CA LEU A 24 -4.62 14.19 1.42
C LEU A 24 -4.70 13.56 0.03
N ILE A 25 -5.89 13.18 -0.43
CA ILE A 25 -6.11 12.65 -1.78
C ILE A 25 -5.77 13.72 -2.81
N ILE A 26 -6.29 14.94 -2.67
CA ILE A 26 -6.03 16.07 -3.60
C ILE A 26 -4.54 16.40 -3.66
N MET A 27 -3.86 16.47 -2.52
CA MET A 27 -2.41 16.68 -2.45
C MET A 27 -1.62 15.54 -3.09
N SER A 28 -2.21 14.34 -3.15
CA SER A 28 -1.60 13.19 -3.82
C SER A 28 -1.92 13.15 -5.32
N VAL A 29 -2.73 14.07 -5.85
CA VAL A 29 -3.10 14.08 -7.28
C VAL A 29 -1.92 14.55 -8.14
N ASN A 30 -1.59 13.77 -9.16
CA ASN A 30 -0.62 14.12 -10.19
C ASN A 30 -1.32 14.25 -11.55
N ILE A 31 -1.11 15.38 -12.23
CA ILE A 31 -1.77 15.71 -13.50
C ILE A 31 -1.26 14.84 -14.65
N TYR A 32 0.04 14.52 -14.66
CA TYR A 32 0.66 13.71 -15.71
C TYR A 32 0.41 12.21 -15.54
N LYS A 33 0.16 11.76 -14.31
CA LYS A 33 -0.08 10.36 -13.93
C LYS A 33 -1.29 10.26 -13.00
N PHE A 34 -2.46 10.65 -13.51
CA PHE A 34 -3.71 10.78 -12.75
C PHE A 34 -4.27 9.44 -12.23
N PRO A 35 -4.93 9.41 -11.05
CA PRO A 35 -4.90 10.45 -10.03
C PRO A 35 -3.60 10.39 -9.24
N PHE A 36 -3.02 9.23 -8.93
CA PHE A 36 -1.82 9.14 -8.11
C PHE A 36 -0.60 8.74 -8.95
N GLY A 37 0.36 9.67 -9.09
CA GLY A 37 1.53 9.51 -9.96
C GLY A 37 2.77 8.88 -9.31
N GLU A 38 3.88 8.95 -10.04
CA GLU A 38 5.17 8.32 -9.70
C GLU A 38 5.86 8.88 -8.45
N ASP A 39 5.58 10.13 -8.08
CA ASP A 39 6.14 10.74 -6.86
C ASP A 39 5.63 10.06 -5.59
N PHE A 40 4.55 9.30 -5.72
CA PHE A 40 4.01 8.42 -4.68
C PHE A 40 4.35 6.94 -4.96
N GLY A 41 5.01 6.67 -6.08
CA GLY A 41 5.31 5.36 -6.63
C GLY A 41 6.75 4.88 -6.42
N ALA A 42 6.88 3.57 -6.49
CA ALA A 42 8.05 2.75 -6.18
C ALA A 42 9.44 3.24 -6.63
N ASN A 43 9.55 3.99 -7.73
CA ASN A 43 10.85 4.35 -8.32
C ASN A 43 11.59 5.43 -7.54
N LYS A 44 10.89 6.24 -6.73
CA LYS A 44 11.53 7.23 -5.83
C LYS A 44 11.42 6.89 -4.34
N GLY A 45 10.75 5.79 -3.98
CA GLY A 45 10.44 5.41 -2.60
C GLY A 45 8.99 5.73 -2.28
N CYS A 46 8.37 4.97 -1.37
CA CYS A 46 7.01 5.27 -0.94
C CYS A 46 6.95 6.67 -0.34
N SER A 47 6.17 7.55 -0.97
CA SER A 47 5.87 8.85 -0.38
C SER A 47 5.17 8.65 0.96
N LEU A 48 5.74 9.23 2.01
CA LEU A 48 5.17 9.27 3.35
C LEU A 48 3.71 9.75 3.31
N LEU A 49 3.40 10.71 2.43
CA LEU A 49 2.07 11.28 2.29
C LEU A 49 1.06 10.24 1.78
N PHE A 50 1.40 9.44 0.76
CA PHE A 50 0.52 8.38 0.30
C PHE A 50 0.35 7.27 1.34
N PHE A 51 1.40 6.97 2.11
CA PHE A 51 1.28 6.07 3.26
C PHE A 51 0.29 6.60 4.30
N ILE A 52 0.34 7.90 4.63
CA ILE A 52 -0.62 8.56 5.52
C ILE A 52 -2.04 8.49 4.93
N THR A 53 -2.20 8.70 3.62
CA THR A 53 -3.49 8.56 2.92
C THR A 53 -4.05 7.15 3.05
N LEU A 54 -3.24 6.11 2.81
CA LEU A 54 -3.65 4.71 3.01
C LEU A 54 -4.04 4.43 4.45
N TYR A 55 -3.24 4.93 5.40
CA TYR A 55 -3.48 4.77 6.84
C TYR A 55 -4.84 5.35 7.25
N TYR A 56 -5.13 6.60 6.86
CA TYR A 56 -6.41 7.22 7.18
C TYR A 56 -7.56 6.65 6.35
N THR A 57 -7.33 6.14 5.14
CA THR A 57 -8.35 5.39 4.39
C THR A 57 -8.82 4.18 5.19
N ALA A 58 -7.89 3.34 5.67
CA ALA A 58 -8.24 2.18 6.51
C ALA A 58 -8.83 2.60 7.88
N GLY A 59 -8.29 3.68 8.47
CA GLY A 59 -8.78 4.25 9.73
C GLY A 59 -10.22 4.77 9.65
N TYR A 60 -10.62 5.33 8.51
CA TYR A 60 -11.99 5.78 8.25
C TYR A 60 -12.99 4.61 8.35
N PHE A 61 -12.68 3.50 7.67
CA PHE A 61 -13.52 2.30 7.73
C PHE A 61 -13.61 1.75 9.15
N LYS A 62 -12.49 1.68 9.87
CA LYS A 62 -12.44 1.24 11.26
C LYS A 62 -13.29 2.11 12.20
N LYS A 63 -13.29 3.43 12.02
CA LYS A 63 -13.92 4.37 12.95
C LYS A 63 -15.40 4.62 12.68
N PHE A 64 -15.80 4.72 11.40
CA PHE A 64 -17.13 5.22 11.02
C PHE A 64 -17.99 4.21 10.27
N THR A 65 -17.46 3.04 9.92
CA THR A 65 -18.21 2.06 9.12
C THR A 65 -18.57 0.85 9.96
N SER A 66 -19.87 0.57 10.06
CA SER A 66 -20.36 -0.71 10.57
C SER A 66 -20.08 -1.79 9.51
N PRO A 67 -19.71 -3.03 9.90
CA PRO A 67 -19.33 -4.11 8.98
C PRO A 67 -20.38 -4.52 7.92
N PHE A 68 -21.56 -3.90 7.90
CA PHE A 68 -22.66 -4.22 6.97
C PHE A 68 -23.25 -3.04 6.20
N CYS A 69 -22.63 -1.85 6.23
CA CYS A 69 -23.21 -0.63 5.64
C CYS A 69 -22.62 -0.20 4.29
N CYS A 70 -21.65 -0.92 3.73
CA CYS A 70 -21.07 -0.53 2.44
C CYS A 70 -21.96 -0.96 1.26
N ASN A 71 -22.68 0.00 0.68
CA ASN A 71 -23.57 -0.20 -0.46
C ASN A 71 -22.80 -0.67 -1.71
N LYS A 72 -23.36 -1.60 -2.49
CA LYS A 72 -22.83 -2.08 -3.79
C LYS A 72 -22.46 -0.93 -4.74
N LEU A 73 -23.20 0.19 -4.67
CA LEU A 73 -22.91 1.41 -5.41
C LEU A 73 -21.49 1.96 -5.14
N SER A 74 -21.02 1.93 -3.89
CA SER A 74 -19.68 2.40 -3.54
C SER A 74 -18.57 1.56 -4.17
N ILE A 75 -18.76 0.23 -4.21
CA ILE A 75 -17.83 -0.70 -4.87
C ILE A 75 -17.83 -0.43 -6.38
N SER A 76 -19.01 -0.28 -6.98
CA SER A 76 -19.13 0.01 -8.41
C SER A 76 -18.43 1.31 -8.80
N VAL A 77 -18.54 2.36 -7.99
CA VAL A 77 -17.84 3.63 -8.22
C VAL A 77 -16.32 3.45 -8.13
N LEU A 78 -15.82 2.71 -7.14
CA LEU A 78 -14.38 2.45 -7.00
C LEU A 78 -13.83 1.63 -8.18
N VAL A 79 -14.55 0.59 -8.61
CA VAL A 79 -14.19 -0.21 -9.79
C VAL A 79 -14.21 0.65 -11.04
N PHE A 80 -15.26 1.47 -11.22
CA PHE A 80 -15.35 2.41 -12.33
C PHE A 80 -14.17 3.38 -12.36
N LEU A 81 -13.78 3.96 -11.23
CA LEU A 81 -12.61 4.85 -11.15
C LEU A 81 -11.30 4.15 -11.53
N GLY A 82 -11.12 2.89 -11.09
CA GLY A 82 -9.96 2.08 -11.49
C GLY A 82 -9.93 1.76 -12.98
N LEU A 83 -11.08 1.41 -13.58
CA LEU A 83 -11.19 1.16 -15.02
C LEU A 83 -11.04 2.43 -15.85
N LEU A 84 -11.61 3.55 -15.39
CA LEU A 84 -11.45 4.86 -16.01
C LEU A 84 -9.98 5.25 -16.06
N GLN A 85 -9.25 5.06 -14.96
CA GLN A 85 -7.81 5.31 -14.94
C GLN A 85 -7.06 4.41 -15.92
N LEU A 86 -7.38 3.12 -15.98
CA LEU A 86 -6.79 2.20 -16.95
C LEU A 86 -7.03 2.70 -18.39
N ALA A 87 -8.25 3.13 -18.71
CA ALA A 87 -8.59 3.69 -20.02
C ALA A 87 -7.79 4.97 -20.33
N ILE A 88 -7.66 5.89 -19.37
CA ILE A 88 -6.84 7.11 -19.51
C ILE A 88 -5.39 6.75 -19.82
N LEU A 89 -4.82 5.77 -19.12
CA LEU A 89 -3.42 5.35 -19.33
C LEU A 89 -3.20 4.61 -20.65
N MET A 90 -4.21 3.89 -21.15
CA MET A 90 -4.17 3.19 -22.44
C MET A 90 -4.31 4.14 -23.64
N THR A 91 -4.98 5.28 -23.45
CA THR A 91 -5.36 6.21 -24.53
C THR A 91 -4.17 6.68 -25.38
N PRO A 92 -3.03 7.15 -24.82
CA PRO A 92 -1.88 7.58 -25.62
C PRO A 92 -1.26 6.45 -26.45
N SER A 93 -1.27 5.23 -25.95
CA SER A 93 -0.72 4.06 -26.64
C SER A 93 -1.61 3.62 -27.80
N ILE A 94 -2.94 3.69 -27.63
CA ILE A 94 -3.91 3.44 -28.70
C ILE A 94 -3.78 4.50 -29.80
N ILE A 95 -3.72 5.79 -29.44
CA ILE A 95 -3.53 6.89 -30.41
C ILE A 95 -2.21 6.73 -31.17
N GLY A 96 -1.13 6.39 -30.46
CA GLY A 96 0.18 6.13 -31.05
C GLY A 96 0.16 4.98 -32.06
N TYR A 97 -0.52 3.88 -31.72
CA TYR A 97 -0.72 2.75 -32.63
C TYR A 97 -1.50 3.12 -33.89
N ILE A 98 -2.61 3.85 -33.74
CA ILE A 98 -3.45 4.29 -34.88
C ILE A 98 -2.66 5.22 -35.82
N LYS A 99 -1.86 6.14 -35.26
CA LYS A 99 -1.17 7.16 -36.07
C LYS A 99 0.09 6.65 -36.75
N ASN A 100 0.87 5.79 -36.07
CA ASN A 100 2.22 5.41 -36.52
C ASN A 100 2.36 3.92 -36.84
N GLY A 101 1.26 3.14 -36.79
CA GLY A 101 1.27 1.68 -37.04
C GLY A 101 2.11 0.88 -36.05
N THR A 102 2.62 1.51 -34.99
CA THR A 102 3.52 0.94 -34.00
C THR A 102 2.98 1.22 -32.62
N LEU A 103 2.91 0.19 -31.77
CA LEU A 103 2.55 0.36 -30.37
C LEU A 103 3.69 1.15 -29.73
N THR A 104 3.52 2.46 -29.59
CA THR A 104 4.60 3.32 -29.10
C THR A 104 4.98 2.87 -27.68
N TYR A 105 6.27 2.84 -27.37
CA TYR A 105 6.88 2.55 -26.05
C TYR A 105 6.32 3.41 -24.88
N THR A 106 5.37 4.30 -25.13
CA THR A 106 4.68 5.14 -24.16
C THR A 106 3.89 4.34 -23.14
N PHE A 107 3.35 3.15 -23.47
CA PHE A 107 2.53 2.39 -22.50
C PHE A 107 3.32 2.05 -21.24
N TYR A 108 4.53 1.51 -21.40
CA TYR A 108 5.42 1.12 -20.30
C TYR A 108 5.79 2.34 -19.45
N HIS A 109 6.17 3.48 -20.06
CA HIS A 109 6.57 4.67 -19.33
C HIS A 109 5.43 5.44 -18.66
N LEU A 110 4.20 5.38 -19.20
CA LEU A 110 3.01 6.02 -18.61
C LEU A 110 2.38 5.18 -17.50
N THR A 111 2.43 3.84 -17.59
CA THR A 111 1.85 2.94 -16.58
C THR A 111 2.78 2.62 -15.42
N ILE A 112 4.11 2.71 -15.61
CA ILE A 112 5.05 2.58 -14.50
C ILE A 112 4.79 3.70 -13.49
N GLY A 113 4.53 3.27 -12.25
CA GLY A 113 4.43 4.12 -11.08
C GLY A 113 3.11 4.85 -10.87
N THR A 114 2.02 4.48 -11.57
CA THR A 114 0.67 4.96 -11.21
C THR A 114 0.10 4.10 -10.08
N ASN A 115 -0.22 4.72 -8.93
CA ASN A 115 -0.76 3.98 -7.78
C ASN A 115 -2.29 3.96 -7.73
N GLY A 116 -2.97 4.68 -8.61
CA GLY A 116 -4.42 4.84 -8.48
C GLY A 116 -5.23 3.60 -8.79
N ILE A 117 -4.86 2.82 -9.80
CA ILE A 117 -5.55 1.55 -10.08
C ILE A 117 -5.41 0.64 -8.87
N ALA A 118 -4.18 0.52 -8.35
CA ALA A 118 -3.89 -0.27 -7.15
C ALA A 118 -4.69 0.23 -5.94
N TYR A 119 -4.77 1.55 -5.71
CA TYR A 119 -5.54 2.15 -4.62
C TYR A 119 -7.03 1.83 -4.73
N PHE A 120 -7.68 2.19 -5.84
CA PHE A 120 -9.13 2.01 -5.98
C PHE A 120 -9.52 0.53 -5.96
N MET A 121 -8.77 -0.34 -6.65
CA MET A 121 -9.04 -1.78 -6.65
C MET A 121 -8.80 -2.40 -5.27
N SER A 122 -7.77 -1.96 -4.54
CA SER A 122 -7.52 -2.46 -3.18
C SER A 122 -8.62 -2.02 -2.21
N VAL A 123 -9.09 -0.77 -2.29
CA VAL A 123 -10.21 -0.29 -1.46
C VAL A 123 -11.51 -1.01 -1.82
N ALA A 124 -11.79 -1.22 -3.11
CA ALA A 124 -12.97 -1.97 -3.55
C ALA A 124 -12.94 -3.41 -3.01
N LEU A 125 -11.81 -4.11 -3.16
CA LEU A 125 -11.61 -5.46 -2.66
C LEU A 125 -11.72 -5.52 -1.13
N PHE A 126 -11.16 -4.53 -0.43
CA PHE A 126 -11.27 -4.42 1.02
C PHE A 126 -12.73 -4.28 1.47
N VAL A 127 -13.52 -3.45 0.78
CA VAL A 127 -14.96 -3.28 1.05
C VAL A 127 -15.73 -4.58 0.78
N VAL A 128 -15.39 -5.32 -0.28
CA VAL A 128 -15.98 -6.64 -0.56
C VAL A 128 -15.70 -7.61 0.59
N ILE A 129 -14.45 -7.69 1.06
CA ILE A 129 -14.07 -8.56 2.17
C ILE A 129 -14.78 -8.15 3.47
N LEU A 130 -14.88 -6.84 3.76
CA LEU A 130 -15.60 -6.34 4.93
C LEU A 130 -17.06 -6.77 4.96
N ASN A 131 -17.73 -6.77 3.81
CA ASN A 131 -19.13 -7.18 3.68
C ASN A 131 -19.30 -8.71 3.64
N THR A 132 -18.22 -9.50 3.58
CA THR A 132 -18.28 -10.96 3.49
C THR A 132 -18.21 -11.58 4.88
N LYS A 133 -19.23 -12.37 5.26
CA LYS A 133 -19.24 -13.13 6.51
C LYS A 133 -18.35 -14.37 6.39
N ILE A 134 -17.10 -14.27 6.83
CA ILE A 134 -16.17 -15.41 6.82
C ILE A 134 -16.11 -16.03 8.22
N GLN A 135 -16.77 -17.17 8.41
CA GLN A 135 -16.77 -17.94 9.67
C GLN A 135 -15.91 -19.20 9.56
N SER A 136 -14.64 -19.07 9.16
CA SER A 136 -13.72 -20.20 8.99
C SER A 136 -12.54 -20.14 9.96
N LYS A 137 -12.25 -21.26 10.62
CA LYS A 137 -11.10 -21.43 11.51
C LYS A 137 -9.76 -21.21 10.78
N SER A 138 -9.69 -21.53 9.49
CA SER A 138 -8.48 -21.30 8.68
C SER A 138 -8.22 -19.81 8.44
N PHE A 139 -9.27 -19.01 8.26
CA PHE A 139 -9.14 -17.55 8.10
C PHE A 139 -8.72 -16.88 9.41
N SER A 140 -9.15 -17.40 10.56
CA SER A 140 -8.67 -16.93 11.87
C SER A 140 -7.16 -17.08 12.03
N LYS A 141 -6.55 -18.14 11.48
CA LYS A 141 -5.08 -18.29 11.48
C LYS A 141 -4.40 -17.22 10.63
N ILE A 142 -4.94 -16.90 9.45
CA ILE A 142 -4.39 -15.85 8.58
C ILE A 142 -4.46 -14.48 9.27
N ALA A 143 -5.51 -14.22 10.05
CA ALA A 143 -5.64 -12.97 10.80
C ALA A 143 -4.50 -12.76 11.81
N THR A 144 -3.82 -13.82 12.27
CA THR A 144 -2.64 -13.69 13.14
C THR A 144 -1.45 -13.04 12.45
N TRP A 145 -1.41 -13.03 11.11
CA TRP A 145 -0.35 -12.38 10.32
C TRP A 145 -0.61 -10.89 10.08
N ALA A 146 -1.81 -10.39 10.41
CA ALA A 146 -2.18 -8.98 10.21
C ALA A 146 -1.17 -7.97 10.79
N PRO A 147 -0.55 -8.18 11.97
CA PRO A 147 0.47 -7.27 12.50
C PRO A 147 1.71 -7.15 11.61
N ASN A 148 2.07 -8.21 10.89
CA ASN A 148 3.30 -8.29 10.08
C ASN A 148 3.12 -7.67 8.69
N VAL A 149 1.87 -7.48 8.23
CA VAL A 149 1.55 -6.91 6.91
C VAL A 149 2.21 -5.55 6.70
N PHE A 150 2.32 -4.74 7.75
CA PHE A 150 3.00 -3.45 7.65
C PHE A 150 4.50 -3.59 7.41
N ALA A 151 5.16 -4.53 8.08
CA ALA A 151 6.57 -4.79 7.86
C ALA A 151 6.82 -5.38 6.47
N VAL A 152 5.94 -6.26 6.01
CA VAL A 152 5.96 -6.79 4.63
C VAL A 152 5.83 -5.65 3.63
N TYR A 153 4.91 -4.71 3.83
CA TYR A 153 4.79 -3.53 2.99
C TYR A 153 6.10 -2.73 2.94
N LEU A 154 6.75 -2.49 4.09
CA LEU A 154 8.02 -1.77 4.12
C LEU A 154 9.12 -2.51 3.35
N ILE A 155 9.28 -3.81 3.57
CA ILE A 155 10.30 -4.64 2.89
C ILE A 155 10.05 -4.66 1.38
N THR A 156 8.83 -4.99 0.97
CA THR A 156 8.44 -5.07 -0.45
C THR A 156 8.46 -3.71 -1.15
N SER A 157 8.25 -2.63 -0.42
CA SER A 157 8.33 -1.27 -0.97
C SER A 157 9.76 -0.76 -1.19
N HIS A 158 10.76 -1.43 -0.60
CA HIS A 158 12.15 -1.00 -0.65
C HIS A 158 12.70 -1.01 -2.09
N ARG A 159 13.31 0.12 -2.51
CA ARG A 159 13.76 0.31 -3.90
C ARG A 159 14.76 -0.76 -4.34
N ALA A 160 15.74 -1.09 -3.49
CA ALA A 160 16.76 -2.08 -3.83
C ALA A 160 16.17 -3.48 -4.09
N LEU A 161 15.13 -3.86 -3.34
CA LEU A 161 14.48 -5.15 -3.54
C LEU A 161 13.72 -5.19 -4.86
N LYS A 162 13.05 -4.09 -5.23
CA LYS A 162 12.36 -3.98 -6.52
C LYS A 162 13.32 -4.03 -7.69
N TYR A 163 14.40 -3.25 -7.63
CA TYR A 163 15.45 -3.27 -8.64
C TYR A 163 16.00 -4.69 -8.83
N TYR A 164 16.33 -5.36 -7.72
CA TYR A 164 16.84 -6.72 -7.78
C TYR A 164 15.84 -7.74 -8.35
N LEU A 165 14.56 -7.67 -7.96
CA LEU A 165 13.54 -8.61 -8.43
C LEU A 165 13.16 -8.40 -9.90
N TYR A 166 12.99 -7.15 -10.33
CA TYR A 166 12.44 -6.84 -11.64
C TYR A 166 13.51 -6.59 -12.70
N ASP A 167 14.60 -5.91 -12.35
CA ASP A 167 15.63 -5.51 -13.32
C ASP A 167 16.78 -6.53 -13.38
N GLU A 168 17.28 -7.00 -12.24
CA GLU A 168 18.40 -7.98 -12.18
C GLU A 168 17.93 -9.41 -12.45
N LEU A 169 16.92 -9.89 -11.70
CA LEU A 169 16.40 -11.26 -11.86
C LEU A 169 15.50 -11.41 -13.09
N GLY A 170 15.00 -10.30 -13.65
CA GLY A 170 14.16 -10.32 -14.85
C GLY A 170 12.92 -11.21 -14.73
N LEU A 171 12.33 -11.33 -13.52
CA LEU A 171 11.31 -12.33 -13.14
C LEU A 171 10.13 -12.47 -14.12
N PHE A 172 9.80 -11.43 -14.88
CA PHE A 172 8.68 -11.41 -15.82
C PHE A 172 9.08 -11.04 -17.25
N SER A 173 10.38 -10.89 -17.51
CA SER A 173 10.91 -10.41 -18.79
C SER A 173 10.52 -11.27 -19.98
N SER A 174 10.49 -12.60 -19.79
CA SER A 174 10.14 -13.63 -20.78
C SER A 174 8.65 -13.91 -20.92
N MET A 175 7.83 -13.43 -19.98
CA MET A 175 6.38 -13.72 -19.92
C MET A 175 5.51 -12.54 -20.35
N ARG A 176 6.10 -11.45 -20.85
CA ARG A 176 5.39 -10.19 -21.15
C ARG A 176 4.16 -10.34 -22.04
N ASP A 177 4.24 -11.22 -23.05
CA ASP A 177 3.15 -11.44 -24.02
C ASP A 177 2.33 -12.70 -23.72
N SER A 178 2.54 -13.32 -22.55
CA SER A 178 1.92 -14.59 -22.19
C SER A 178 0.67 -14.39 -21.35
N ILE A 179 -0.37 -15.18 -21.61
CA ILE A 179 -1.57 -15.24 -20.75
C ILE A 179 -1.24 -15.69 -19.32
N TYR A 180 -0.09 -16.37 -19.13
CA TYR A 180 0.40 -16.79 -17.83
C TYR A 180 1.02 -15.66 -17.02
N LEU A 181 1.18 -14.44 -17.57
CA LEU A 181 1.75 -13.30 -16.85
C LEU A 181 0.96 -12.99 -15.57
N ILE A 182 -0.37 -12.85 -15.66
CA ILE A 182 -1.20 -12.47 -14.53
C ILE A 182 -1.16 -13.53 -13.41
N PRO A 183 -1.40 -14.83 -13.68
CA PRO A 183 -1.24 -15.87 -12.67
C PRO A 183 0.17 -15.92 -12.06
N SER A 184 1.22 -15.74 -12.88
CA SER A 184 2.60 -15.80 -12.41
C SER A 184 2.94 -14.64 -11.49
N VAL A 185 2.51 -13.42 -11.84
CA VAL A 185 2.67 -12.23 -10.99
C VAL A 185 1.96 -12.43 -9.66
N LEU A 186 0.75 -13.00 -9.66
CA LEU A 186 -0.01 -13.26 -8.44
C LEU A 186 0.71 -14.30 -7.57
N LEU A 187 1.19 -15.40 -8.15
CA LEU A 187 1.90 -16.46 -7.43
C LEU A 187 3.21 -15.93 -6.82
N VAL A 188 4.03 -15.22 -7.61
CA VAL A 188 5.28 -14.61 -7.14
C VAL A 188 5.00 -13.59 -6.02
N SER A 189 3.93 -12.79 -6.13
CA SER A 189 3.54 -11.86 -5.07
C SER A 189 3.19 -12.56 -3.76
N ILE A 190 2.48 -13.70 -3.83
CA ILE A 190 2.17 -14.53 -2.65
C ILE A 190 3.47 -15.09 -2.03
N VAL A 191 4.40 -15.58 -2.85
CA VAL A 191 5.68 -16.10 -2.38
C VAL A 191 6.49 -15.01 -1.68
N ILE A 192 6.64 -13.84 -2.30
CA ILE A 192 7.34 -12.69 -1.70
C ILE A 192 6.67 -12.29 -0.38
N PHE A 193 5.34 -12.21 -0.34
CA PHE A 193 4.59 -11.87 0.86
C PHE A 193 4.89 -12.84 2.02
N VAL A 194 4.83 -14.14 1.75
CA VAL A 194 5.13 -15.19 2.74
C VAL A 194 6.59 -15.10 3.21
N MET A 195 7.53 -14.91 2.28
CA MET A 195 8.95 -14.74 2.62
C MET A 195 9.19 -13.53 3.51
N CYS A 196 8.55 -12.39 3.21
CA CYS A 196 8.66 -11.20 4.04
C CYS A 196 8.06 -11.40 5.45
N ILE A 197 6.98 -12.17 5.59
CA ILE A 197 6.45 -12.55 6.91
C ILE A 197 7.51 -13.34 7.69
N TYR A 198 8.14 -14.34 7.07
CA TYR A 198 9.17 -15.13 7.73
C TYR A 198 10.38 -14.29 8.14
N ILE A 199 10.84 -13.39 7.27
CA ILE A 199 11.92 -12.44 7.58
C ILE A 199 11.55 -11.59 8.80
N ASP A 200 10.31 -11.09 8.87
CA ASP A 200 9.82 -10.29 9.98
C ASP A 200 9.77 -11.08 11.30
N MET A 201 9.32 -12.33 11.25
CA MET A 201 9.30 -13.23 12.40
C MET A 201 10.72 -13.58 12.89
N ILE A 202 11.66 -13.80 11.97
CA ILE A 202 13.07 -14.03 12.30
C ILE A 202 13.66 -12.78 12.94
N ARG A 203 13.37 -11.59 12.39
CA ARG A 203 13.78 -10.30 12.99
C ARG A 203 13.29 -10.21 14.43
N GLU A 204 12.01 -10.47 14.69
CA GLU A 204 11.46 -10.38 16.05
C GLU A 204 12.17 -11.34 17.02
N LYS A 205 12.47 -12.58 16.59
CA LYS A 205 13.21 -13.56 17.40
C LYS A 205 14.64 -13.12 17.67
N LEU A 206 15.35 -12.61 16.66
CA LEU A 206 16.71 -12.10 16.81
C LEU A 206 16.78 -10.94 17.80
N PHE A 207 15.86 -9.98 17.71
CA PHE A 207 15.81 -8.84 18.63
C PHE A 207 15.54 -9.26 20.08
N LYS A 208 14.73 -10.31 20.28
CA LYS A 208 14.50 -10.91 21.61
C LYS A 208 15.76 -11.60 22.15
N ILE A 209 16.45 -12.38 21.32
CA ILE A 209 17.70 -13.08 21.70
C ILE A 209 18.80 -12.07 22.05
N LEU A 210 18.96 -11.04 21.22
CA LEU A 210 19.98 -10.00 21.37
C LEU A 210 19.65 -8.99 22.49
N LYS A 211 18.50 -9.13 23.19
CA LYS A 211 18.03 -8.20 24.25
C LYS A 211 18.10 -6.72 23.84
N VAL A 212 17.90 -6.43 22.55
CA VAL A 212 18.00 -5.06 22.03
C VAL A 212 16.96 -4.16 22.70
N ASN A 213 15.80 -4.72 23.05
CA ASN A 213 14.77 -3.99 23.80
C ASN A 213 15.25 -3.56 25.20
N ASP A 214 16.01 -4.40 25.90
CA ASP A 214 16.54 -4.06 27.23
C ASP A 214 17.59 -2.94 27.12
N PHE A 215 18.42 -2.99 26.07
CA PHE A 215 19.38 -1.93 25.78
C PHE A 215 18.69 -0.60 25.44
N LEU A 216 17.65 -0.64 24.60
CA LEU A 216 16.86 0.54 24.23
C LEU A 216 16.12 1.15 25.42
N VAL A 217 15.54 0.34 26.31
CA VAL A 217 14.90 0.82 27.54
C VAL A 217 15.93 1.47 28.46
N THR A 218 17.09 0.86 28.62
CA THR A 218 18.17 1.41 29.45
C THR A 218 18.68 2.74 28.90
N TYR A 219 18.86 2.84 27.58
CA TYR A 219 19.32 4.06 26.92
C TYR A 219 18.27 5.18 26.99
N ASN A 220 17.00 4.86 26.76
CA ASN A 220 15.90 5.83 26.82
C ASN A 220 15.70 6.37 28.24
N ASN A 221 15.81 5.52 29.26
CA ASN A 221 15.78 5.94 30.66
C ASN A 221 16.95 6.87 31.00
N LYS A 222 18.15 6.59 30.48
CA LYS A 222 19.34 7.43 30.68
C LYS A 222 19.20 8.81 30.03
N ILE A 223 18.62 8.87 28.82
CA ILE A 223 18.30 10.14 28.15
C ILE A 223 17.23 10.91 28.92
N ASN A 224 16.13 10.26 29.33
CA ASN A 224 15.07 10.92 30.10
C ASN A 224 15.61 11.50 31.42
N GLN A 225 16.49 10.78 32.12
CA GLN A 225 17.15 11.28 33.33
C GLN A 225 18.02 12.51 33.05
N LEU A 226 18.75 12.54 31.94
CA LEU A 226 19.54 13.71 31.53
C LEU A 226 18.65 14.91 31.18
N ILE A 227 17.54 14.68 30.47
CA ILE A 227 16.58 15.75 30.14
C ILE A 227 15.96 16.34 31.41
N THR A 228 15.54 15.50 32.37
CA THR A 228 15.01 15.98 33.66
C THR A 228 16.03 16.72 34.52
N ARG A 229 17.33 16.44 34.37
CA ARG A 229 18.42 17.15 35.08
C ARG A 229 18.80 18.48 34.45
N VAL A 230 18.48 18.69 33.17
CA VAL A 230 18.79 19.94 32.45
C VAL A 230 17.62 20.93 32.50
N ILE A 231 16.40 20.42 32.70
CA ILE A 231 15.17 21.24 32.74
C ILE A 231 14.72 21.55 34.19
N GLY A 232 15.19 20.79 35.18
CA GLY A 232 14.98 21.07 36.61
C GLY A 232 16.15 21.81 37.23
#